data_AF-A0A5Q0UHA1-F1
#
_entry.id   AF-A0A5Q0UHA1-F1
#
_cell.length_a   1.000
_cell.length_b   1.000
_cell.length_c   1.000
_cell.angle_alpha   90.00
_cell.angle_beta   90.00
_cell.angle_gamma   90.00
#
_symmetry.space_group_name_H-M   'P 1'
#
loop_
_entity.id
_entity.type
_entity.pdbx_description
1 polymer ?
#
loop_
_entity_poly.entity_id
_entity_poly.type
_entity_poly.pdbx_seq_one_letter_code
_entity_poly.pdbx_strand_id
1 'polypeptide(L)'
;MKIGVDFDRVLFKTDDFNKHLKQEVEGLEHVDSSPTNDHGVYSPEIHAELCGIDVEEIYKVMENLEKFLYDDLDVLQSSEHEILIVSRGETEFQKRKIEGSGADEYADRVVVVEKGSKEVEDIDFLIDDRKKELEDADLPGFEFDREIHSLRDALEEAEKHEA
;
A
#
# COMPACT_ATOMS: atom_id res chain seq x y z
N MET A 1 18.11 10.18 4.98
CA MET A 1 16.77 10.72 5.33
C MET A 1 15.78 9.59 5.66
N LYS A 2 14.57 9.92 6.15
CA LYS A 2 13.46 8.98 6.34
C LYS A 2 12.53 9.04 5.13
N ILE A 3 12.33 7.91 4.45
CA ILE A 3 11.54 7.81 3.21
C ILE A 3 10.26 7.02 3.47
N GLY A 4 9.11 7.65 3.24
CA GLY A 4 7.83 6.99 3.15
C GLY A 4 7.66 6.36 1.77
N VAL A 5 7.27 5.09 1.73
CA VAL A 5 7.00 4.35 0.49
C VAL A 5 5.57 3.83 0.57
N ASP A 6 4.73 4.18 -0.41
CA ASP A 6 3.41 3.56 -0.48
C ASP A 6 3.51 2.06 -0.69
N PHE A 7 2.49 1.33 -0.26
CA PHE A 7 2.43 -0.12 -0.43
C PHE A 7 1.72 -0.51 -1.73
N ASP A 8 0.55 0.08 -2.01
CA ASP A 8 -0.32 -0.36 -3.09
C ASP A 8 0.25 0.07 -4.44
N ARG A 9 0.39 -0.86 -5.39
CA ARG A 9 1.02 -0.63 -6.71
C ARG A 9 2.47 -0.18 -6.70
N VAL A 10 3.04 0.19 -5.55
CA VAL A 10 4.47 0.46 -5.41
C VAL A 10 5.19 -0.81 -4.93
N LEU A 11 4.87 -1.36 -3.76
CA LEU A 11 5.49 -2.60 -3.26
C LEU A 11 4.70 -3.86 -3.63
N PHE A 12 3.41 -3.68 -3.90
CA PHE A 12 2.46 -4.78 -4.02
C PHE A 12 1.63 -4.68 -5.31
N LYS A 13 1.43 -5.81 -5.99
CA LYS A 13 0.65 -5.98 -7.22
C LYS A 13 -0.86 -5.95 -6.92
N THR A 14 -1.35 -4.82 -6.45
CA THR A 14 -2.72 -4.62 -5.93
C THR A 14 -3.80 -5.04 -6.92
N ASP A 15 -3.62 -4.77 -8.21
CA ASP A 15 -4.61 -5.13 -9.23
C ASP A 15 -4.71 -6.65 -9.44
N ASP A 16 -3.60 -7.37 -9.34
CA ASP A 16 -3.60 -8.84 -9.44
C ASP A 16 -4.13 -9.50 -8.18
N PHE A 17 -3.81 -8.93 -7.02
CA PHE A 17 -4.41 -9.35 -5.76
C PHE A 17 -5.93 -9.16 -5.74
N ASN A 18 -6.44 -8.02 -6.23
CA ASN A 18 -7.88 -7.79 -6.32
C ASN A 18 -8.59 -8.81 -7.22
N LYS A 19 -7.93 -9.28 -8.29
CA LYS A 19 -8.46 -10.39 -9.12
C LYS A 19 -8.45 -11.70 -8.35
N HIS A 20 -7.36 -12.01 -7.65
CA HIS A 20 -7.24 -13.21 -6.83
C HIS A 20 -8.27 -13.26 -5.71
N LEU A 21 -8.48 -12.15 -5.01
CA LEU A 21 -9.47 -12.05 -3.93
C LEU A 21 -10.88 -12.41 -4.42
N LYS A 22 -11.29 -11.89 -5.58
CA LYS A 22 -12.58 -12.22 -6.21
C LYS A 22 -12.68 -13.66 -6.72
N GLN A 23 -11.55 -14.31 -6.99
CA GLN A 23 -11.52 -15.71 -7.44
C GLN A 23 -11.61 -16.68 -6.27
N GLU A 24 -10.99 -16.36 -5.14
CA GLU A 24 -10.95 -17.22 -3.96
C GLU A 24 -12.17 -17.06 -3.05
N VAL A 25 -12.72 -15.84 -2.97
CA VAL A 25 -13.89 -15.57 -2.11
C VAL A 25 -15.18 -15.78 -2.90
N GLU A 26 -15.81 -16.92 -2.72
CA GLU A 26 -17.10 -17.24 -3.35
C GLU A 26 -18.16 -16.18 -2.98
N GLY A 27 -18.77 -15.57 -3.99
CA GLY A 27 -19.79 -14.53 -3.81
C GLY A 27 -19.25 -13.10 -3.69
N LEU A 28 -17.93 -12.89 -3.67
CA LEU A 28 -17.34 -11.55 -3.72
C LEU A 28 -17.36 -11.01 -5.17
N GLU A 29 -18.33 -10.17 -5.48
CA GLU A 29 -18.56 -9.66 -6.83
C GLU A 29 -18.34 -8.14 -6.95
N HIS A 30 -18.48 -7.60 -8.16
CA HIS A 30 -18.53 -6.15 -8.31
C HIS A 30 -19.86 -5.62 -7.78
N VAL A 31 -19.78 -4.61 -6.92
CA VAL A 31 -20.95 -3.90 -6.37
C VAL A 31 -21.03 -2.49 -6.96
N ASP A 32 -22.25 -2.05 -7.29
CA ASP A 32 -22.51 -0.72 -7.86
C ASP A 32 -22.21 0.41 -6.87
N SER A 33 -22.39 0.15 -5.57
CA SER A 33 -21.99 1.06 -4.50
C SER A 33 -20.51 0.89 -4.19
N SER A 34 -19.75 1.99 -4.13
CA SER A 34 -18.36 1.94 -3.68
C SER A 34 -18.29 1.37 -2.24
N PRO A 35 -17.62 0.23 -2.01
CA PRO A 35 -17.53 -0.37 -0.68
C PRO A 35 -16.47 0.36 0.14
N THR A 36 -16.75 1.61 0.49
CA THR A 36 -15.85 2.48 1.24
C THR A 36 -16.44 2.87 2.59
N ASN A 37 -15.59 3.02 3.60
CA ASN A 37 -16.00 3.53 4.91
C ASN A 37 -16.20 5.06 4.88
N ASP A 38 -16.52 5.65 6.04
CA ASP A 38 -16.71 7.10 6.20
C ASP A 38 -15.43 7.93 5.99
N HIS A 39 -14.27 7.28 5.81
CA HIS A 39 -12.99 7.90 5.46
C HIS A 39 -12.65 7.78 3.97
N GLY A 40 -13.52 7.14 3.18
CA GLY A 40 -13.37 6.99 1.74
C GLY A 40 -12.35 5.93 1.32
N VAL A 41 -11.92 5.06 2.24
CA VAL A 41 -11.05 3.92 1.94
C VAL A 41 -11.86 2.64 1.82
N TYR A 42 -11.35 1.67 1.06
CA TYR A 42 -12.00 0.37 0.88
C TYR A 42 -12.24 -0.31 2.23
N SER A 43 -13.46 -0.79 2.46
CA SER A 43 -13.84 -1.54 3.65
C SER A 43 -14.25 -2.97 3.27
N PRO A 44 -13.51 -4.00 3.75
CA PRO A 44 -13.90 -5.39 3.52
C PRO A 44 -15.24 -5.73 4.19
N GLU A 45 -15.56 -5.13 5.34
CA GLU A 45 -16.83 -5.33 6.04
C GLU A 45 -18.02 -4.88 5.19
N ILE A 46 -17.96 -3.64 4.66
CA ILE A 46 -19.03 -3.10 3.81
C ILE A 46 -19.14 -3.91 2.53
N HIS A 47 -18.01 -4.31 1.92
CA HIS A 47 -18.04 -5.13 0.71
C HIS A 47 -18.69 -6.51 0.96
N ALA A 48 -18.32 -7.15 2.06
CA ALA A 48 -18.89 -8.43 2.47
C ALA A 48 -20.40 -8.33 2.74
N GLU A 49 -20.84 -7.27 3.43
CA GLU A 49 -22.26 -6.98 3.67
C GLU A 49 -23.04 -6.83 2.36
N LEU A 50 -22.52 -6.03 1.42
CA LEU A 50 -23.15 -5.80 0.12
C LEU A 50 -23.25 -7.09 -0.72
N CYS A 51 -22.29 -8.00 -0.57
CA CYS A 51 -22.26 -9.30 -1.23
C CYS A 51 -23.03 -10.39 -0.47
N GLY A 52 -23.44 -10.14 0.77
CA GLY A 52 -24.10 -11.13 1.63
C GLY A 52 -23.19 -12.29 2.05
N ILE A 53 -21.89 -12.04 2.19
CA ILE A 53 -20.88 -13.04 2.58
C ILE A 53 -20.31 -12.72 3.97
N ASP A 54 -19.63 -13.70 4.58
CA ASP A 54 -18.87 -13.48 5.82
C ASP A 54 -17.54 -12.77 5.50
N VAL A 55 -17.25 -11.69 6.22
CA VAL A 55 -16.01 -10.92 6.06
C VAL A 55 -14.77 -11.75 6.38
N GLU A 56 -14.89 -12.78 7.23
CA GLU A 56 -13.80 -13.69 7.53
C GLU A 56 -13.31 -14.45 6.28
N GLU A 57 -14.18 -14.67 5.28
CA GLU A 57 -13.75 -15.28 4.01
C GLU A 57 -12.78 -14.36 3.25
N ILE A 58 -12.94 -13.04 3.34
CA ILE A 58 -11.99 -12.07 2.78
C ILE A 58 -10.66 -12.14 3.52
N TYR A 59 -10.69 -12.17 4.86
CA TYR A 59 -9.47 -12.16 5.66
C TYR A 59 -8.65 -13.45 5.56
N LYS A 60 -9.28 -14.60 5.31
CA LYS A 60 -8.56 -15.88 5.06
C LYS A 60 -7.65 -15.81 3.84
N VAL A 61 -8.01 -15.04 2.83
CA VAL A 61 -7.21 -14.87 1.61
C VAL A 61 -5.98 -13.98 1.85
N MET A 62 -5.88 -13.32 3.00
CA MET A 62 -4.72 -12.48 3.35
C MET A 62 -3.47 -13.27 3.74
N GLU A 63 -3.56 -14.59 3.83
CA GLU A 63 -2.41 -15.45 4.13
C GLU A 63 -1.58 -15.74 2.86
N ASN A 64 -0.24 -15.73 2.97
CA ASN A 64 0.69 -16.11 1.90
C ASN A 64 0.55 -15.26 0.62
N LEU A 65 0.63 -13.94 0.77
CA LEU A 65 0.53 -12.96 -0.30
C LEU A 65 1.88 -12.60 -0.95
N GLU A 66 2.97 -13.25 -0.57
CA GLU A 66 4.34 -13.04 -1.09
C GLU A 66 4.40 -12.96 -2.63
N LYS A 67 3.59 -13.79 -3.31
CA LYS A 67 3.49 -13.83 -4.79
C LYS A 67 3.03 -12.51 -5.43
N PHE A 68 2.47 -11.61 -4.65
CA PHE A 68 2.01 -10.29 -5.09
C PHE A 68 3.02 -9.18 -4.80
N LEU A 69 4.15 -9.45 -4.15
CA LEU A 69 5.23 -8.47 -4.09
C LEU A 69 5.87 -8.29 -5.47
N TYR A 70 6.40 -7.09 -5.72
CA TYR A 70 7.34 -6.89 -6.82
C TYR A 70 8.70 -7.51 -6.49
N ASP A 71 9.52 -7.74 -7.51
CA ASP A 71 10.71 -8.57 -7.37
C ASP A 71 11.96 -7.76 -6.96
N ASP A 72 11.87 -6.42 -6.95
CA ASP A 72 12.99 -5.47 -6.73
C ASP A 72 13.00 -4.83 -5.33
N LEU A 73 12.29 -5.40 -4.35
CA LEU A 73 12.15 -4.84 -3.00
C LEU A 73 13.45 -4.90 -2.18
N ASP A 74 14.39 -5.76 -2.55
CA ASP A 74 15.71 -5.88 -1.91
C ASP A 74 16.52 -4.58 -1.96
N VAL A 75 16.23 -3.70 -2.93
CA VAL A 75 16.88 -2.39 -3.01
C VAL A 75 16.59 -1.52 -1.79
N LEU A 76 15.41 -1.66 -1.17
CA LEU A 76 15.01 -0.88 0.01
C LEU A 76 15.90 -1.23 1.21
N GLN A 77 16.16 -2.51 1.43
CA GLN A 77 17.04 -2.99 2.51
C GLN A 77 18.51 -2.61 2.30
N SER A 78 18.90 -2.38 1.04
CA SER A 78 20.27 -1.95 0.70
C SER A 78 20.49 -0.44 0.79
N SER A 79 19.43 0.33 1.00
CA SER A 79 19.49 1.79 1.12
C SER A 79 20.15 2.22 2.44
N GLU A 80 20.84 3.37 2.43
CA GLU A 80 21.31 4.03 3.65
C GLU A 80 20.21 4.87 4.33
N HIS A 81 19.02 4.95 3.73
CA HIS A 81 17.87 5.66 4.26
C HIS A 81 17.06 4.78 5.22
N GLU A 82 16.33 5.42 6.14
CA GLU A 82 15.33 4.73 6.96
C GLU A 82 14.04 4.62 6.14
N ILE A 83 13.56 3.40 5.91
CA ILE A 83 12.43 3.10 5.03
C ILE A 83 11.18 2.86 5.87
N LEU A 84 10.12 3.60 5.58
CA LEU A 84 8.82 3.45 6.21
C LEU A 84 7.79 3.07 5.15
N ILE A 85 7.03 1.99 5.36
CA ILE A 85 5.83 1.75 4.55
C ILE A 85 4.75 2.71 5.06
N VAL A 86 4.26 3.59 4.19
CA VAL A 86 3.21 4.56 4.49
C VAL A 86 2.05 4.35 3.54
N SER A 87 1.04 3.61 4.00
CA SER A 87 -0.07 3.19 3.14
C SER A 87 -1.42 3.69 3.63
N ARG A 88 -2.30 3.99 2.68
CA ARG A 88 -3.67 4.44 2.95
C ARG A 88 -4.64 3.28 2.79
N GLY A 89 -5.42 3.00 3.82
CA GLY A 89 -6.39 1.90 3.80
C GLY A 89 -7.09 1.73 5.15
N GLU A 90 -8.12 0.87 5.17
CA GLU A 90 -8.70 0.40 6.43
C GLU A 90 -7.61 -0.31 7.24
N THR A 91 -7.45 0.08 8.51
CA THR A 91 -6.27 -0.25 9.31
C THR A 91 -6.02 -1.75 9.41
N GLU A 92 -7.04 -2.54 9.70
CA GLU A 92 -6.91 -3.99 9.88
C GLU A 92 -6.60 -4.70 8.56
N PHE A 93 -7.35 -4.38 7.51
CA PHE A 93 -7.17 -4.94 6.18
C PHE A 93 -5.77 -4.67 5.64
N GLN A 94 -5.31 -3.42 5.72
CA GLN A 94 -4.03 -3.04 5.15
C GLN A 94 -2.87 -3.67 5.93
N LYS A 95 -2.94 -3.74 7.27
CA LYS A 95 -1.92 -4.40 8.08
C LYS A 95 -1.84 -5.89 7.77
N ARG A 96 -2.96 -6.61 7.76
CA ARG A 96 -2.98 -8.04 7.41
C ARG A 96 -2.45 -8.29 6.01
N LYS A 97 -2.72 -7.40 5.06
CA LYS A 97 -2.21 -7.49 3.69
C LYS A 97 -0.69 -7.28 3.62
N ILE A 98 -0.16 -6.31 4.35
CA ILE A 98 1.29 -6.05 4.46
C ILE A 98 1.98 -7.25 5.11
N GLU A 99 1.53 -7.66 6.31
CA GLU A 99 2.07 -8.80 7.07
C GLU A 99 1.98 -10.10 6.27
N GLY A 100 0.82 -10.38 5.68
CA GLY A 100 0.59 -11.58 4.88
C GLY A 100 1.43 -11.64 3.61
N SER A 101 1.92 -10.49 3.13
CA SER A 101 2.82 -10.42 1.97
C SER A 101 4.30 -10.50 2.34
N GLY A 102 4.66 -10.27 3.61
CA GLY A 102 6.04 -10.14 4.07
C GLY A 102 6.71 -8.81 3.68
N ALA A 103 5.93 -7.81 3.23
CA ALA A 103 6.49 -6.51 2.85
C ALA A 103 7.11 -5.75 4.02
N ASP A 104 6.62 -5.98 5.24
CA ASP A 104 7.15 -5.40 6.46
C ASP A 104 8.62 -5.81 6.73
N GLU A 105 9.10 -6.90 6.15
CA GLU A 105 10.51 -7.31 6.25
C GLU A 105 11.48 -6.36 5.50
N TYR A 106 10.96 -5.54 4.58
CA TYR A 106 11.76 -4.64 3.74
C TYR A 106 11.78 -3.19 4.25
N ALA A 107 11.16 -2.92 5.40
CA ALA A 107 11.04 -1.58 5.96
C ALA A 107 11.35 -1.57 7.46
N ASP A 108 11.83 -0.44 7.96
CA ASP A 108 12.08 -0.23 9.38
C ASP A 108 10.78 -0.13 10.17
N ARG A 109 9.73 0.45 9.56
CA ARG A 109 8.44 0.70 10.18
C ARG A 109 7.29 0.63 9.18
N VAL A 110 6.10 0.28 9.68
CA VAL A 110 4.84 0.30 8.93
C VAL A 110 3.88 1.30 9.57
N VAL A 111 3.31 2.16 8.75
CA VAL A 111 2.27 3.13 9.13
C VAL A 111 1.10 3.02 8.16
N VAL A 112 -0.07 2.75 8.72
CA VAL A 112 -1.33 2.74 7.97
C VAL A 112 -2.13 3.99 8.36
N VAL A 113 -2.50 4.77 7.34
CA VAL A 113 -3.28 6.00 7.47
C VAL A 113 -4.69 5.73 6.96
N GLU A 114 -5.66 5.71 7.86
CA GLU A 114 -7.05 5.52 7.47
C GLU A 114 -7.76 6.85 7.18
N LYS A 115 -7.40 7.90 7.92
CA LYS A 115 -7.99 9.24 7.82
C LYS A 115 -6.89 10.30 7.68
N GLY A 116 -7.07 11.19 6.70
CA GLY A 116 -6.16 12.32 6.47
C GLY A 116 -5.19 12.08 5.30
N SER A 117 -4.13 12.87 5.26
CA SER A 117 -3.01 12.73 4.33
C SER A 117 -1.93 11.82 4.91
N LYS A 118 -1.00 11.39 4.05
CA LYS A 118 0.20 10.63 4.44
C LYS A 118 1.30 11.50 5.05
N GLU A 119 0.95 12.65 5.63
CA GLU A 119 1.84 13.46 6.45
C GLU A 119 2.05 12.76 7.80
N VAL A 120 2.84 11.68 7.76
CA VAL A 120 3.20 10.92 8.95
C VAL A 120 4.38 11.62 9.62
N GLU A 121 4.37 11.67 10.95
CA GLU A 121 5.50 12.22 11.71
C GLU A 121 6.80 11.54 11.27
N ASP A 122 7.79 12.38 10.97
CA ASP A 122 9.14 11.98 10.61
C ASP A 122 9.34 11.32 9.24
N ILE A 123 8.56 11.61 8.19
CA ILE A 123 9.03 11.32 6.82
C ILE A 123 9.52 12.59 6.13
N ASP A 124 10.67 12.50 5.46
CA ASP A 124 11.31 13.61 4.76
C ASP A 124 10.96 13.60 3.26
N PHE A 125 10.57 12.44 2.72
CA PHE A 125 10.25 12.22 1.32
C PHE A 125 9.19 11.12 1.16
N LEU A 126 8.26 11.27 0.21
CA LEU A 126 7.21 10.27 -0.06
C LEU A 126 7.30 9.75 -1.49
N ILE A 127 7.32 8.43 -1.63
CA ILE A 127 7.19 7.71 -2.91
C ILE A 127 5.78 7.14 -2.96
N ASP A 128 4.98 7.56 -3.94
CA ASP A 128 3.56 7.17 -4.06
C ASP A 128 3.13 7.08 -5.52
N ASP A 129 2.26 6.12 -5.86
CA ASP A 129 1.74 5.99 -7.23
C ASP A 129 0.72 7.08 -7.58
N ARG A 130 0.17 7.75 -6.57
CA ARG A 130 -0.87 8.77 -6.73
C ARG A 130 -0.31 10.14 -6.47
N LYS A 131 -0.25 10.93 -7.53
CA LYS A 131 0.04 12.37 -7.45
C LYS A 131 -0.74 13.12 -6.37
N LYS A 132 -2.02 12.78 -6.19
CA LYS A 132 -2.87 13.42 -5.18
C LYS A 132 -2.36 13.18 -3.75
N GLU A 133 -1.86 11.98 -3.44
CA GLU A 133 -1.33 11.68 -2.10
C GLU A 133 -0.07 12.51 -1.83
N LEU A 134 0.77 12.74 -2.85
CA LEU A 134 1.93 13.64 -2.77
C LEU A 134 1.52 15.10 -2.58
N GLU A 135 0.51 15.57 -3.33
CA GLU A 135 -0.04 16.93 -3.19
C GLU A 135 -0.66 17.16 -1.80
N ASP A 136 -1.30 16.15 -1.23
CA ASP A 136 -1.96 16.22 0.08
C ASP A 136 -0.98 16.11 1.27
N ALA A 137 0.21 15.52 1.09
CA ALA A 137 1.18 15.27 2.17
C ALA A 137 2.09 16.48 2.50
N ASP A 138 2.04 17.56 1.71
CA ASP A 138 2.85 18.80 1.87
C ASP A 138 4.36 18.55 2.10
N LEU A 139 4.92 17.55 1.41
CA LEU A 139 6.33 17.16 1.52
C LEU A 139 6.92 16.76 0.16
N PRO A 140 8.26 16.83 -0.03
CA PRO A 140 8.89 16.41 -1.26
C PRO A 140 8.54 14.96 -1.60
N GLY A 141 8.28 14.66 -2.88
CA GLY A 141 7.92 13.30 -3.24
C GLY A 141 8.11 12.97 -4.69
N PHE A 142 8.01 11.67 -4.98
CA PHE A 142 8.18 11.09 -6.30
C PHE A 142 6.91 10.36 -6.72
N GLU A 143 6.31 10.83 -7.83
CA GLU A 143 5.18 10.16 -8.47
C GLU A 143 5.69 8.88 -9.15
N PHE A 144 5.43 7.76 -8.49
CA PHE A 144 5.92 6.46 -8.88
C PHE A 144 5.02 5.83 -9.94
N ASP A 145 5.61 5.23 -10.96
CA ASP A 145 4.87 4.48 -11.97
C ASP A 145 5.65 3.19 -12.22
N ARG A 146 5.08 2.05 -11.83
CA ARG A 146 5.73 0.74 -11.97
C ARG A 146 6.02 0.36 -13.42
N GLU A 147 5.36 0.96 -14.41
CA GLU A 147 5.65 0.70 -15.82
C GLU A 147 6.89 1.46 -16.32
N ILE A 148 7.29 2.53 -15.62
CA ILE A 148 8.32 3.47 -16.04
C ILE A 148 9.53 3.44 -15.11
N HIS A 149 9.29 3.29 -13.81
CA HIS A 149 10.25 3.48 -12.73
C HIS A 149 10.51 2.17 -11.97
N SER A 150 11.77 1.99 -11.57
CA SER A 150 12.20 1.03 -10.55
C SER A 150 12.26 1.71 -9.18
N LEU A 151 12.27 0.92 -8.10
CA LEU A 151 12.47 1.48 -6.76
C LEU A 151 13.81 2.20 -6.63
N ARG A 152 14.84 1.80 -7.39
CA ARG A 152 16.12 2.50 -7.43
C ARG A 152 15.99 3.91 -7.98
N ASP A 153 15.21 4.12 -9.04
CA ASP A 153 15.01 5.45 -9.63
C ASP A 153 14.40 6.41 -8.60
N ALA A 154 13.45 5.91 -7.79
CA ALA A 154 12.80 6.70 -6.74
C ALA A 154 13.73 7.03 -5.58
N LEU A 155 14.59 6.08 -5.17
CA LEU A 155 15.61 6.32 -4.14
C LEU A 155 16.68 7.32 -4.62
N GLU A 156 17.15 7.19 -5.87
CA GLU A 156 18.08 8.15 -6.48
C GLU A 156 17.47 9.56 -6.58
N GLU A 157 16.15 9.68 -6.76
CA GLU A 157 15.50 10.98 -6.69
C GLU A 157 15.50 11.53 -5.26
N ALA A 158 15.16 10.71 -4.26
CA ALA A 158 15.18 11.13 -2.86
C ALA A 158 16.56 11.66 -2.42
N GLU A 159 17.65 11.01 -2.85
CA GLU A 159 19.03 11.46 -2.57
C GLU A 159 19.32 12.89 -3.07
N LYS A 160 18.70 13.32 -4.18
CA LYS A 160 18.87 14.70 -4.70
C LYS A 160 18.24 15.75 -3.79
N HIS A 161 17.31 15.36 -2.92
CA HIS A 161 16.64 16.22 -1.96
C HIS A 161 17.34 16.26 -0.59
N GLU A 162 18.36 15.44 -0.37
CA GLU A 162 19.17 15.44 0.86
C GLU A 162 20.31 16.49 0.83
N ALA A 163 20.62 17.07 -0.33
CA ALA A 163 21.71 18.02 -0.58
C ALA A 163 21.31 19.51 -0.49
#